data_AF-A0AAV9XU65-F1
#
_entry.id   AF-A0AAV9XU65-F1
#
_cell.length_a   1.000
_cell.length_b   1.000
_cell.length_c   1.000
_cell.angle_alpha   90.00
_cell.angle_beta   90.00
_cell.angle_gamma   90.00
#
_symmetry.space_group_name_H-M   'P 1'
#
loop_
_entity.id
_entity.type
_entity.pdbx_description
1 polymer ?
#
loop_
_entity_poly.entity_id
_entity_poly.type
_entity_poly.pdbx_seq_one_letter_code
_entity_poly.pdbx_strand_id
1 'polypeptide(L)'
;MISQGGRESDDDLSPEELAKKSEEALNPHIPQFIAKAPWYIQNENSLEHQRLKGKEEKREIEEKPKRGVLNEVYIKYRKGACTNCGSMTHQVRDCLERPRKVGAKWTNFDICPDEIIPEVKRTRKHDEKRDRWDGFEPEDYKPIVEQFEAIEALARENRAKNVEKSLTNNNTSSNNDNDLDDDMKLKDFDETTFGVSTDKTRTNIRNLRIREDTAKYLRNLDINSAFYDPKSRSMRENPFQKTTNIGDSYRGDNEIRKSGDVSKIILMEAFALKKQNQGESVHLHALPTRSEMMYKASINEEDEEMKILEKVSELYGRKTHSNSSLLLPKDRPTTLKRECEIVTENHKNEVLSRYVEDDYISNHTQIWGSYYDMDSKKWGFRCCKQTCRFSKCIPVEK
;
A
#
# COMPACT_ATOMS: atom_id res chain seq x y z
N MET A 1 -22.45 -11.93 -55.34
CA MET A 1 -23.12 -12.45 -54.13
C MET A 1 -22.00 -12.88 -53.17
N ILE A 2 -21.38 -11.95 -52.45
CA ILE A 2 -21.71 -11.54 -51.06
C ILE A 2 -21.87 -12.73 -50.12
N SER A 3 -20.89 -12.92 -49.25
CA SER A 3 -21.07 -13.07 -47.80
C SER A 3 -19.68 -13.00 -47.16
N GLN A 4 -19.31 -11.80 -46.70
CA GLN A 4 -18.20 -11.62 -45.78
C GLN A 4 -18.69 -12.11 -44.41
N GLY A 5 -18.02 -13.10 -43.84
CA GLY A 5 -18.22 -13.50 -42.45
C GLY A 5 -17.71 -12.38 -41.54
N GLY A 6 -18.63 -11.77 -40.80
CA GLY A 6 -18.35 -10.72 -39.84
C GLY A 6 -17.36 -11.17 -38.78
N ARG A 7 -16.29 -10.40 -38.60
CA ARG A 7 -15.51 -10.35 -37.37
C ARG A 7 -16.36 -9.52 -36.40
N GLU A 8 -17.08 -10.18 -35.51
CA GLU A 8 -17.65 -9.51 -34.35
C GLU A 8 -16.47 -9.13 -33.44
N SER A 9 -16.18 -7.83 -33.42
CA SER A 9 -15.29 -7.18 -32.47
C SER A 9 -15.90 -7.31 -31.07
N ASP A 10 -15.11 -7.74 -30.09
CA ASP A 10 -15.44 -7.86 -28.67
C ASP A 10 -15.75 -6.51 -27.97
N ASP A 11 -16.11 -5.46 -28.73
CA ASP A 11 -16.27 -4.08 -28.26
C ASP A 11 -17.71 -3.73 -27.84
N ASP A 12 -18.69 -4.64 -28.03
CA ASP A 12 -20.12 -4.40 -27.77
C ASP A 12 -20.67 -5.13 -26.51
N LEU A 13 -19.85 -5.31 -25.47
CA LEU A 13 -20.34 -5.85 -24.19
C LEU A 13 -20.63 -4.72 -23.18
N SER A 14 -21.90 -4.66 -22.75
CA SER A 14 -22.41 -3.74 -21.73
C SER A 14 -21.60 -3.85 -20.41
N PRO A 15 -21.30 -2.71 -19.73
CA PRO A 15 -20.59 -2.71 -18.44
C PRO A 15 -21.24 -3.60 -17.36
N GLU A 16 -22.55 -3.82 -17.43
CA GLU A 16 -23.28 -4.69 -16.50
C GLU A 16 -22.99 -6.20 -16.70
N GLU A 17 -22.68 -6.63 -17.92
CA GLU A 17 -22.30 -8.03 -18.20
C GLU A 17 -20.85 -8.32 -17.80
N LEU A 18 -19.97 -7.31 -17.84
CA LEU A 18 -18.63 -7.36 -17.28
C LEU A 18 -18.66 -7.40 -15.74
N ALA A 19 -19.60 -6.68 -15.10
CA ALA A 19 -19.77 -6.66 -13.65
C ALA A 19 -20.36 -7.97 -13.06
N LYS A 20 -21.12 -8.76 -13.84
CA LYS A 20 -21.55 -10.11 -13.40
C LYS A 20 -20.49 -11.20 -13.63
N LYS A 21 -19.52 -10.96 -14.52
CA LYS A 21 -18.32 -11.81 -14.72
C LYS A 21 -17.16 -11.46 -13.77
N SER A 22 -17.28 -10.42 -12.96
CA SER A 22 -16.16 -9.82 -12.22
C SER A 22 -15.85 -10.45 -10.86
N GLU A 23 -16.22 -11.71 -10.60
CA GLU A 23 -15.59 -12.45 -9.49
C GLU A 23 -14.39 -13.31 -9.91
N GLU A 24 -14.11 -13.44 -11.20
CA GLU A 24 -12.80 -13.78 -11.80
C GLU A 24 -13.08 -14.01 -13.28
N ALA A 25 -12.93 -12.98 -14.12
CA ALA A 25 -12.95 -13.20 -15.56
C ALA A 25 -11.85 -14.24 -15.88
N LEU A 26 -12.27 -15.46 -16.22
CA LEU A 26 -11.34 -16.56 -16.45
C LEU A 26 -10.36 -16.14 -17.54
N ASN A 27 -9.06 -16.20 -17.21
CA ASN A 27 -8.02 -15.86 -18.16
C ASN A 27 -8.20 -16.72 -19.43
N PRO A 28 -8.38 -16.12 -20.62
CA PRO A 28 -8.60 -16.86 -21.87
C PRO A 28 -7.47 -17.81 -22.26
N HIS A 29 -6.28 -17.62 -21.70
CA HIS A 29 -5.12 -18.48 -21.90
C HIS A 29 -5.14 -19.74 -21.03
N ILE A 30 -6.10 -19.89 -20.10
CA ILE A 30 -6.30 -21.16 -19.38
C ILE A 30 -6.85 -22.20 -20.37
N PRO A 31 -6.16 -23.33 -20.59
CA PRO A 31 -6.64 -24.36 -21.49
C PRO A 31 -8.04 -24.86 -21.11
N GLN A 32 -8.86 -25.17 -22.12
CA GLN A 32 -10.26 -25.58 -21.92
C GLN A 32 -10.44 -26.75 -20.96
N PHE A 33 -9.50 -27.71 -20.93
CA PHE A 33 -9.57 -28.88 -20.04
C PHE A 33 -9.34 -28.53 -18.55
N ILE A 34 -8.75 -27.37 -18.26
CA ILE A 34 -8.58 -26.84 -16.89
C ILE A 34 -9.75 -25.93 -16.52
N ALA A 35 -10.23 -25.12 -17.48
CA ALA A 35 -11.31 -24.17 -17.25
C ALA A 35 -12.67 -24.85 -17.10
N LYS A 36 -12.94 -25.91 -17.89
CA LYS A 36 -14.22 -26.62 -17.88
C LYS A 36 -14.30 -27.57 -16.68
N ALA A 37 -15.21 -27.27 -15.76
CA ALA A 37 -15.50 -28.18 -14.65
C ALA A 37 -16.04 -29.52 -15.17
N PRO A 38 -15.61 -30.66 -14.58
CA PRO A 38 -16.11 -31.97 -14.94
C PRO A 38 -17.55 -32.17 -14.44
N TRP A 39 -18.29 -33.06 -15.10
CA TRP A 39 -19.74 -33.27 -14.92
C TRP A 39 -20.20 -33.55 -13.47
N TYR A 40 -19.32 -34.10 -12.62
CA TYR A 40 -19.62 -34.41 -11.21
C TYR A 40 -19.46 -33.20 -10.27
N ILE A 41 -19.10 -32.03 -10.80
CA ILE A 41 -19.04 -30.76 -10.08
C ILE A 41 -20.08 -29.85 -10.73
N GLN A 42 -21.10 -29.47 -9.96
CA GLN A 42 -22.25 -28.67 -10.41
C GLN A 42 -21.89 -27.17 -10.52
N ASN A 43 -20.83 -26.83 -11.25
CA ASN A 43 -20.41 -25.45 -11.47
C ASN A 43 -20.21 -25.21 -12.97
N GLU A 44 -20.93 -24.26 -13.54
CA GLU A 44 -20.72 -23.84 -14.92
C GLU A 44 -19.65 -22.73 -14.97
N ASN A 45 -18.55 -23.00 -15.68
CA ASN A 45 -17.48 -22.06 -16.02
C ASN A 45 -16.79 -21.33 -14.85
N SER A 46 -16.46 -22.03 -13.76
CA SER A 46 -15.63 -21.49 -12.66
C SER A 46 -14.41 -22.38 -12.35
N LEU A 47 -13.30 -21.75 -11.93
CA LEU A 47 -12.07 -22.44 -11.53
C LEU A 47 -12.13 -23.01 -10.10
N GLU A 48 -13.30 -22.96 -9.45
CA GLU A 48 -13.50 -23.46 -8.09
C GLU A 48 -13.18 -24.95 -7.95
N HIS A 49 -13.36 -25.74 -9.01
CA HIS A 49 -13.04 -27.16 -9.00
C HIS A 49 -11.53 -27.45 -8.90
N GLN A 50 -10.68 -26.49 -9.26
CA GLN A 50 -9.22 -26.57 -9.09
C GLN A 50 -8.77 -26.08 -7.71
N ARG A 51 -9.63 -25.36 -6.97
CA ARG A 51 -9.33 -24.93 -5.61
C ARG A 51 -9.42 -26.11 -4.64
N LEU A 52 -8.60 -26.08 -3.60
CA LEU A 52 -8.57 -27.13 -2.59
C LEU A 52 -9.91 -27.18 -1.81
N LYS A 53 -10.70 -28.24 -1.99
CA LYS A 53 -12.04 -28.38 -1.38
C LYS A 53 -12.03 -28.93 0.05
N GLY A 54 -10.89 -29.44 0.53
CA GLY A 54 -10.72 -29.93 1.90
C GLY A 54 -9.80 -29.02 2.69
N LYS A 55 -10.24 -28.57 3.87
CA LYS A 55 -9.30 -28.07 4.88
C LYS A 55 -8.49 -29.28 5.34
N GLU A 56 -7.22 -29.34 5.00
CA GLU A 56 -6.32 -30.25 5.68
C GLU A 56 -6.40 -29.92 7.17
N GLU A 57 -6.70 -30.91 8.01
CA GLU A 57 -6.58 -30.79 9.46
C GLU A 57 -5.10 -30.58 9.79
N LYS A 58 -4.67 -29.32 9.79
CA LYS A 58 -3.35 -28.92 10.25
C LYS A 58 -3.44 -28.84 11.77
N ARG A 59 -2.51 -29.50 12.46
CA ARG A 59 -2.29 -29.20 13.88
C ARG A 59 -1.73 -27.80 13.98
N GLU A 60 -2.27 -27.00 14.87
CA GLU A 60 -1.66 -25.73 15.24
C GLU A 60 -0.35 -26.03 15.98
N ILE A 61 0.65 -25.15 15.83
CA ILE A 61 1.97 -25.31 16.49
C ILE A 61 1.80 -25.38 18.02
N GLU A 62 0.71 -24.82 18.54
CA GLU A 62 0.36 -24.78 19.96
C GLU A 62 -0.25 -26.09 20.49
N GLU A 63 -0.78 -26.97 19.63
CA GLU A 63 -1.39 -28.24 20.03
C GLU A 63 -0.34 -29.30 20.36
N LYS A 64 0.21 -29.23 21.58
CA LYS A 64 1.22 -30.17 22.07
C LYS A 64 0.61 -31.44 22.66
N PRO A 65 1.22 -32.62 22.43
CA PRO A 65 0.88 -33.79 23.24
C PRO A 65 1.30 -33.53 24.68
N LYS A 66 0.34 -33.54 25.61
CA LYS A 66 0.63 -33.44 27.05
C LYS A 66 1.54 -34.59 27.46
N ARG A 67 2.69 -34.26 28.05
CA ARG A 67 3.64 -35.23 28.61
C ARG A 67 3.54 -35.20 30.14
N GLY A 68 3.80 -36.34 30.77
CA GLY A 68 3.83 -36.47 32.22
C GLY A 68 2.69 -37.31 32.79
N VAL A 69 2.53 -37.19 34.11
CA VAL A 69 1.56 -37.93 34.91
C VAL A 69 0.46 -37.01 35.42
N LEU A 70 -0.68 -37.58 35.76
CA LEU A 70 -1.73 -36.87 36.49
C LEU A 70 -1.26 -36.57 37.92
N ASN A 71 -1.74 -35.48 38.50
CA ASN A 71 -1.39 -35.10 39.87
C ASN A 71 -2.12 -35.93 40.94
N GLU A 72 -3.05 -36.79 40.54
CA GLU A 72 -3.87 -37.60 41.43
C GLU A 72 -3.20 -38.94 41.71
N VAL A 73 -2.95 -39.21 43.01
CA VAL A 73 -2.39 -40.47 43.48
C VAL A 73 -3.42 -41.23 44.29
N TYR A 74 -3.57 -42.51 43.96
CA TYR A 74 -4.49 -43.40 44.68
C TYR A 74 -3.78 -44.05 45.86
N ILE A 75 -4.50 -44.24 46.97
CA ILE A 75 -3.96 -44.84 48.20
C ILE A 75 -3.98 -46.39 48.15
N LYS A 76 -4.84 -46.98 47.31
CA LYS A 76 -5.02 -48.43 47.22
C LYS A 76 -4.86 -48.93 45.79
N TYR A 77 -4.34 -50.14 45.66
CA TYR A 77 -4.21 -50.81 44.37
C TYR A 77 -5.59 -51.03 43.72
N ARG A 78 -5.70 -50.65 42.44
CA ARG A 78 -6.90 -50.86 41.63
C ARG A 78 -6.77 -52.14 40.81
N LYS A 79 -7.88 -52.87 40.67
CA LYS A 79 -7.90 -54.11 39.86
C LYS A 79 -7.64 -53.76 38.40
N GLY A 80 -6.63 -54.39 37.80
CA GLY A 80 -6.19 -54.12 36.42
C GLY A 80 -4.98 -53.20 36.33
N ALA A 81 -4.54 -52.60 37.44
CA ALA A 81 -3.33 -51.78 37.47
C ALA A 81 -2.06 -52.63 37.38
N CYS A 82 -0.97 -52.01 36.95
CA CYS A 82 0.36 -52.60 36.94
C CYS A 82 0.70 -53.19 38.32
N THR A 83 1.07 -54.47 38.37
CA THR A 83 1.34 -55.14 39.64
C THR A 83 2.60 -54.62 40.34
N ASN A 84 3.48 -53.92 39.62
CA ASN A 84 4.71 -53.32 40.15
C ASN A 84 4.46 -51.96 40.81
N CYS A 85 3.98 -50.97 40.05
CA CYS A 85 3.82 -49.58 40.50
C CYS A 85 2.38 -49.16 40.85
N GLY A 86 1.36 -49.88 40.37
CA GLY A 86 -0.04 -49.58 40.67
C GLY A 86 -0.74 -48.54 39.76
N SER A 87 -0.12 -48.08 38.67
CA SER A 87 -0.79 -47.26 37.65
C SER A 87 -1.70 -48.12 36.75
N MET A 88 -2.77 -47.53 36.20
CA MET A 88 -3.71 -48.21 35.30
C MET A 88 -3.34 -48.11 33.82
N THR A 89 -2.36 -47.27 33.46
CA THR A 89 -2.07 -46.92 32.07
C THR A 89 -1.22 -47.95 31.33
N HIS A 90 -0.44 -48.76 32.04
CA HIS A 90 0.48 -49.72 31.44
C HIS A 90 0.52 -51.07 32.20
N GLN A 91 1.14 -52.07 31.56
CA GLN A 91 1.36 -53.38 32.16
C GLN A 91 2.74 -53.49 32.83
N VAL A 92 2.96 -54.53 33.62
CA VAL A 92 4.20 -54.76 34.38
C VAL A 92 5.45 -54.80 33.51
N ARG A 93 5.33 -55.31 32.28
CA ARG A 93 6.45 -55.42 31.33
C ARG A 93 6.92 -54.07 30.81
N ASP A 94 5.99 -53.14 30.65
CA ASP A 94 6.22 -51.81 30.10
C ASP A 94 6.31 -50.75 31.21
N CYS A 95 6.53 -51.19 32.45
CA CYS A 95 6.58 -50.33 33.61
C CYS A 95 7.89 -49.52 33.62
N LEU A 96 7.76 -48.19 33.68
CA LEU A 96 8.89 -47.26 33.75
C LEU A 96 9.55 -47.23 35.13
N GLU A 97 8.85 -47.70 36.16
CA GLU A 97 9.35 -47.79 37.52
C GLU A 97 10.25 -49.01 37.71
N ARG A 98 11.24 -48.85 38.60
CA ARG A 98 12.17 -49.93 38.94
C ARG A 98 11.40 -51.20 39.36
N PRO A 99 11.70 -52.39 38.81
CA PRO A 99 11.07 -53.64 39.22
C PRO A 99 11.24 -53.90 40.73
N ARG A 100 10.13 -54.00 41.47
CA ARG A 100 10.12 -54.26 42.91
C ARG A 100 10.05 -55.77 43.18
N LYS A 101 10.71 -56.22 44.25
CA LYS A 101 10.65 -57.62 44.70
C LYS A 101 9.24 -58.02 45.16
N VAL A 102 8.57 -57.09 45.83
CA VAL A 102 7.15 -57.19 46.18
C VAL A 102 6.48 -55.96 45.59
N GLY A 103 5.65 -56.16 44.57
CA GLY A 103 4.99 -55.08 43.85
C GLY A 103 3.79 -54.47 44.62
N ALA A 104 3.37 -53.30 44.16
CA ALA A 104 2.28 -52.51 44.77
C ALA A 104 0.95 -53.29 44.90
N LYS A 105 0.73 -54.33 44.08
CA LYS A 105 -0.44 -55.21 44.19
C LYS A 105 -0.59 -55.88 45.55
N TRP A 106 0.51 -56.21 46.21
CA TRP A 106 0.50 -56.95 47.49
C TRP A 106 0.75 -56.05 48.70
N THR A 107 1.44 -54.92 48.52
CA THR A 107 1.83 -54.02 49.61
C THR A 107 0.98 -52.75 49.71
N ASN A 108 0.25 -52.36 48.65
CA ASN A 108 -0.43 -51.05 48.52
C ASN A 108 0.47 -49.84 48.83
N PHE A 109 1.78 -50.02 48.72
CA PHE A 109 2.78 -49.03 49.10
C PHE A 109 3.37 -48.35 47.86
N ASP A 110 3.58 -47.04 47.93
CA ASP A 110 4.10 -46.19 46.85
C ASP A 110 3.42 -46.44 45.50
N ILE A 111 2.13 -46.10 45.41
CA ILE A 111 1.35 -46.20 44.18
C ILE A 111 1.67 -44.99 43.29
N CYS A 112 2.06 -45.26 42.06
CA CYS A 112 2.34 -44.19 41.10
C CYS A 112 1.03 -43.60 40.53
N PRO A 113 1.02 -42.29 40.22
CA PRO A 113 -0.08 -41.67 39.49
C PRO A 113 -0.24 -42.26 38.09
N ASP A 114 -1.42 -42.10 37.52
CA ASP A 114 -1.69 -42.53 36.13
C ASP A 114 -1.03 -41.57 35.13
N GLU A 115 -0.52 -42.11 34.03
CA GLU A 115 0.09 -41.33 32.95
C GLU A 115 -0.98 -40.62 32.09
N ILE A 116 -0.62 -39.47 31.51
CA ILE A 116 -1.49 -38.82 30.52
C ILE A 116 -1.27 -39.53 29.18
N ILE A 117 -2.32 -40.14 28.63
CA ILE A 117 -2.26 -40.79 27.31
C ILE A 117 -2.63 -39.73 26.25
N PRO A 118 -1.67 -39.24 25.44
CA PRO A 118 -1.99 -38.25 24.43
C PRO A 118 -2.77 -38.87 23.27
N GLU A 119 -3.79 -38.17 22.78
CA GLU A 119 -4.47 -38.53 21.54
C GLU A 119 -3.53 -38.28 20.34
N VAL A 120 -2.85 -39.33 19.89
CA VAL A 120 -1.99 -39.24 18.71
C VAL A 120 -2.85 -39.22 17.45
N LYS A 121 -3.43 -38.05 17.11
CA LYS A 121 -3.89 -37.81 15.73
C LYS A 121 -2.70 -38.02 14.80
N ARG A 122 -2.75 -39.01 13.91
CA ARG A 122 -1.66 -39.27 12.96
C ARG A 122 -1.49 -38.04 12.06
N THR A 123 -0.45 -37.25 12.32
CA THR A 123 -0.05 -36.17 11.42
C THR A 123 0.36 -36.79 10.09
N ARG A 124 -0.12 -36.21 8.99
CA ARG A 124 0.24 -36.65 7.64
C ARG A 124 1.55 -36.00 7.16
N LYS A 125 1.97 -34.88 7.75
CA LYS A 125 3.15 -34.12 7.29
C LYS A 125 4.47 -34.66 7.86
N HIS A 126 5.53 -34.51 7.07
CA HIS A 126 6.90 -34.95 7.40
C HIS A 126 7.55 -34.03 8.42
N ASP A 127 7.45 -32.72 8.18
CA ASP A 127 8.03 -31.68 9.04
C ASP A 127 7.47 -31.75 10.46
N GLU A 128 6.15 -31.90 10.61
CA GLU A 128 5.49 -32.02 11.92
C GLU A 128 6.00 -33.20 12.76
N LYS A 129 6.40 -34.31 12.13
CA LYS A 129 6.93 -35.49 12.85
C LYS A 129 8.40 -35.36 13.22
N ARG A 130 9.13 -34.53 12.47
CA ARG A 130 10.58 -34.36 12.59
C ARG A 130 10.97 -33.02 13.18
N ASP A 131 9.99 -32.24 13.61
CA ASP A 131 10.26 -30.99 14.28
C ASP A 131 11.01 -31.28 15.58
N ARG A 132 12.25 -30.83 15.62
CA ARG A 132 13.14 -30.98 16.77
C ARG A 132 12.60 -30.22 17.98
N TRP A 133 11.87 -29.14 17.72
CA TRP A 133 11.34 -28.25 18.75
C TRP A 133 9.88 -28.57 19.10
N ASP A 134 9.38 -29.76 18.71
CA ASP A 134 8.06 -30.23 19.12
C ASP A 134 7.96 -30.30 20.66
N GLY A 135 7.05 -29.50 21.21
CA GLY A 135 6.86 -29.34 22.65
C GLY A 135 7.57 -28.15 23.28
N PHE A 136 8.41 -27.39 22.57
CA PHE A 136 9.18 -26.27 23.13
C PHE A 136 8.30 -25.19 23.78
N GLU A 137 8.53 -24.91 25.06
CA GLU A 137 7.80 -23.86 25.77
C GLU A 137 8.56 -22.53 25.70
N PRO A 138 7.88 -21.37 25.57
CA PRO A 138 8.56 -20.07 25.62
C PRO A 138 9.38 -19.86 26.89
N GLU A 139 9.03 -20.55 27.98
CA GLU A 139 9.76 -20.52 29.25
C GLU A 139 11.13 -21.19 29.18
N ASP A 140 11.30 -22.21 28.32
CA ASP A 140 12.58 -22.90 28.13
C ASP A 140 13.66 -21.95 27.57
N TYR A 141 13.27 -20.82 26.98
CA TYR A 141 14.19 -19.79 26.49
C TYR A 141 14.72 -18.86 27.59
N LYS A 142 14.00 -18.72 28.73
CA LYS A 142 14.39 -17.84 29.85
C LYS A 142 15.84 -18.05 30.34
N PRO A 143 16.32 -19.29 30.61
CA PRO A 143 17.69 -19.48 31.09
C PRO A 143 18.76 -19.03 30.08
N ILE A 144 18.46 -19.02 28.78
CA ILE A 144 19.37 -18.50 27.75
C ILE A 144 19.45 -16.98 27.87
N VAL A 145 18.31 -16.30 28.06
CA VAL A 145 18.26 -14.85 28.29
C VAL A 145 19.04 -14.49 29.55
N GLU A 146 18.82 -15.20 30.65
CA GLU A 146 19.55 -14.98 31.92
C GLU A 146 21.07 -15.16 31.76
N GLN A 147 21.50 -16.13 30.95
CA GLN A 147 22.93 -16.32 30.64
C GLN A 147 23.49 -15.11 29.88
N PHE A 148 22.78 -14.58 28.87
CA PHE A 148 23.20 -13.38 28.15
C PHE A 148 23.23 -12.14 29.05
N GLU A 149 22.22 -11.96 29.91
CA GLU A 149 22.17 -10.88 30.88
C GLU A 149 23.36 -10.94 31.86
N ALA A 150 23.74 -12.13 32.33
CA ALA A 150 24.91 -12.33 33.18
C ALA A 150 26.22 -11.99 32.46
N ILE A 151 26.35 -12.37 31.19
CA ILE A 151 27.51 -12.04 30.34
C ILE A 151 27.61 -10.51 30.15
N GLU A 152 26.50 -9.84 29.86
CA GLU A 152 26.46 -8.38 29.71
C GLU A 152 26.80 -7.65 31.01
N ALA A 153 26.35 -8.16 32.16
CA ALA A 153 26.68 -7.61 33.47
C ALA A 153 28.19 -7.71 33.76
N LEU A 154 28.81 -8.87 33.50
CA LEU A 154 30.25 -9.07 33.65
C LEU A 154 31.04 -8.16 32.68
N ALA A 155 30.58 -8.02 31.43
CA ALA A 155 31.20 -7.11 30.47
C ALA A 155 31.13 -5.65 30.95
N ARG A 156 30.01 -5.23 31.55
CA ARG A 156 29.84 -3.89 32.14
C ARG A 156 30.77 -3.65 33.32
N GLU A 157 30.91 -4.62 34.23
CA GLU A 157 31.85 -4.54 35.35
C GLU A 157 33.30 -4.46 34.88
N ASN A 158 33.68 -5.26 33.88
CA ASN A 158 35.03 -5.24 33.32
C ASN A 158 35.34 -3.90 32.64
N ARG A 159 34.38 -3.32 31.91
CA ARG A 159 34.52 -1.95 31.35
C ARG A 159 34.69 -0.92 32.46
N ALA A 160 33.90 -0.97 33.53
CA ALA A 160 34.03 -0.05 34.66
C ALA A 160 35.40 -0.16 35.35
N LYS A 161 35.86 -1.40 35.65
CA LYS A 161 37.19 -1.65 36.23
C LYS A 161 38.32 -1.16 35.32
N ASN A 162 38.17 -1.26 34.00
CA ASN A 162 39.15 -0.74 33.05
C ASN A 162 39.19 0.79 33.04
N VAL A 163 38.03 1.46 33.08
CA VAL A 163 37.95 2.92 33.20
C VAL A 163 38.59 3.40 34.50
N GLU A 164 38.30 2.74 35.62
CA GLU A 164 38.91 3.05 36.92
C GLU A 164 40.44 2.91 36.88
N LYS A 165 40.96 1.80 36.31
CA LYS A 165 42.41 1.60 36.15
C LYS A 165 43.05 2.69 35.28
N SER A 166 42.41 3.10 34.19
CA SER A 166 42.88 4.19 33.33
C SER A 166 42.93 5.53 34.08
N LEU A 167 41.91 5.84 34.88
CA LEU A 167 41.87 7.04 35.73
C LEU A 167 42.98 7.01 36.79
N THR A 168 43.25 5.86 37.41
CA THR A 168 44.31 5.73 38.42
C THR A 168 45.72 5.84 37.82
N ASN A 169 45.94 5.32 36.61
CA ASN A 169 47.25 5.39 35.94
C ASN A 169 47.58 6.82 35.45
N ASN A 170 46.57 7.59 35.02
CA ASN A 170 46.74 8.99 34.61
C ASN A 170 47.15 9.94 35.75
N ASN A 171 46.96 9.55 37.02
CA ASN A 171 47.47 10.31 38.17
C ASN A 171 48.99 10.16 38.41
N THR A 172 49.68 9.30 37.65
CA THR A 172 51.15 9.12 37.76
C THR A 172 51.97 9.67 36.60
N SER A 173 51.35 10.34 35.63
CA SER A 173 52.08 11.05 34.57
C SER A 173 51.35 12.33 34.17
N SER A 174 51.76 13.44 34.77
CA SER A 174 51.46 14.78 34.30
C SER A 174 52.16 14.99 32.96
N ASN A 175 51.42 14.93 31.85
CA ASN A 175 51.36 15.94 30.80
C ASN A 175 50.94 15.35 29.44
N ASN A 176 50.08 16.14 28.78
CA ASN A 176 49.76 16.23 27.36
C ASN A 176 48.53 15.45 26.85
N ASP A 177 47.59 16.30 26.45
CA ASP A 177 46.67 16.20 25.32
C ASP A 177 45.26 15.63 25.55
N ASN A 178 44.32 16.58 25.49
CA ASN A 178 42.88 16.42 25.34
C ASN A 178 42.56 15.81 23.96
N ASP A 179 42.87 14.53 23.76
CA ASP A 179 42.37 13.72 22.63
C ASP A 179 41.64 12.47 23.17
N LEU A 180 40.77 12.66 24.16
CA LEU A 180 39.77 11.66 24.59
C LEU A 180 38.44 11.91 23.86
N ASP A 181 38.50 12.21 22.57
CA ASP A 181 37.34 12.29 21.69
C ASP A 181 36.93 10.87 21.27
N ASP A 182 35.78 10.39 21.76
CA ASP A 182 34.86 9.40 21.18
C ASP A 182 35.39 8.02 20.69
N ASP A 183 36.68 7.76 20.67
CA ASP A 183 37.30 6.61 19.98
C ASP A 183 37.26 5.33 20.84
N MET A 184 37.21 5.45 22.18
CA MET A 184 37.11 4.28 23.07
C MET A 184 35.70 3.65 23.06
N LYS A 185 34.65 4.45 22.81
CA LYS A 185 33.28 3.95 22.71
C LYS A 185 33.01 3.31 21.34
N LEU A 186 33.72 3.77 20.31
CA LEU A 186 33.67 3.17 18.96
C LEU A 186 34.52 1.90 18.86
N LYS A 187 35.72 1.87 19.46
CA LYS A 187 36.64 0.71 19.42
C LYS A 187 36.06 -0.54 20.09
N ASP A 188 35.42 -0.44 21.25
CA ASP A 188 34.83 -1.62 21.91
C ASP A 188 33.68 -2.26 21.09
N PHE A 189 32.97 -1.47 20.28
CA PHE A 189 31.92 -1.95 19.38
C PHE A 189 32.48 -2.55 18.09
N ASP A 190 33.57 -1.98 17.56
CA ASP A 190 34.20 -2.47 16.32
C ASP A 190 35.11 -3.70 16.57
N GLU A 191 35.81 -3.76 17.71
CA GLU A 191 36.88 -4.72 17.96
C GLU A 191 36.38 -6.08 18.50
N THR A 192 35.23 -6.11 19.16
CA THR A 192 34.58 -7.37 19.60
C THR A 192 33.67 -7.99 18.54
N THR A 193 33.26 -7.20 17.54
CA THR A 193 32.37 -7.65 16.45
C THR A 193 33.15 -7.96 15.16
N PHE A 194 34.30 -7.33 14.94
CA PHE A 194 35.25 -7.64 13.88
C PHE A 194 36.60 -8.00 14.49
N GLY A 195 36.89 -9.30 14.56
CA GLY A 195 38.15 -9.83 15.08
C GLY A 195 39.37 -9.12 14.49
N VAL A 196 40.29 -8.74 15.38
CA VAL A 196 41.67 -8.28 15.17
C VAL A 196 42.14 -8.43 13.72
N SER A 197 42.05 -7.33 12.98
CA SER A 197 42.51 -7.25 11.60
C SER A 197 44.04 -7.26 11.57
N THR A 198 44.64 -8.41 11.26
CA THR A 198 45.96 -8.40 10.64
C THR A 198 45.85 -7.69 9.29
N ASP A 199 46.74 -6.75 8.98
CA ASP A 199 46.72 -5.89 7.76
C ASP A 199 46.58 -6.62 6.41
N LYS A 200 46.70 -7.95 6.39
CA LYS A 200 46.58 -8.79 5.19
C LYS A 200 45.19 -9.38 4.95
N THR A 201 44.23 -9.21 5.88
CA THR A 201 42.85 -9.72 5.75
C THR A 201 41.79 -8.62 5.68
N ARG A 202 42.19 -7.35 5.44
CA ARG A 202 41.28 -6.26 5.11
C ARG A 202 40.75 -6.42 3.68
N THR A 203 40.16 -7.58 3.38
CA THR A 203 39.29 -7.80 2.23
C THR A 203 38.10 -6.90 2.40
N ASN A 204 38.21 -5.75 1.75
CA ASN A 204 37.32 -4.62 1.74
C ASN A 204 36.02 -4.99 1.02
N ILE A 205 35.27 -5.97 1.53
CA ILE A 205 33.89 -6.21 1.10
C ILE A 205 33.03 -5.22 1.87
N ARG A 206 33.24 -3.91 1.64
CA ARG A 206 32.24 -2.92 2.00
C ARG A 206 31.01 -3.26 1.18
N ASN A 207 29.88 -3.49 1.85
CA ASN A 207 28.62 -3.67 1.15
C ASN A 207 28.44 -2.48 0.19
N LEU A 208 28.31 -2.75 -1.11
CA LEU A 208 28.14 -1.70 -2.13
C LEU A 208 26.84 -0.90 -1.92
N ARG A 209 25.91 -1.45 -1.15
CA ARG A 209 24.67 -0.77 -0.80
C ARG A 209 24.94 0.29 0.26
N ILE A 210 24.71 1.54 -0.14
CA ILE A 210 24.64 2.71 0.72
C ILE A 210 23.48 2.51 1.71
N ARG A 211 23.74 2.68 3.02
CA ARG A 211 22.77 2.38 4.09
C ARG A 211 21.82 3.54 4.35
N GLU A 212 22.27 4.74 4.02
CA GLU A 212 21.55 6.02 4.10
C GLU A 212 20.40 6.07 3.09
N ASP A 213 20.57 5.42 1.93
CA ASP A 213 19.56 5.36 0.88
C ASP A 213 18.53 4.26 1.15
N THR A 214 17.32 4.69 1.53
CA THR A 214 16.18 3.79 1.70
C THR A 214 15.70 3.26 0.35
N ALA A 215 15.50 1.94 0.26
CA ALA A 215 14.95 1.33 -0.95
C ALA A 215 13.51 1.81 -1.19
N LYS A 216 13.12 1.98 -2.46
CA LYS A 216 11.81 2.53 -2.84
C LYS A 216 10.63 1.81 -2.18
N TYR A 217 10.64 0.47 -2.17
CA TYR A 217 9.58 -0.36 -1.58
C TYR A 217 9.56 -0.39 -0.05
N LEU A 218 10.60 0.13 0.62
CA LEU A 218 10.64 0.25 2.09
C LEU A 218 10.15 1.61 2.58
N ARG A 219 9.85 2.55 1.66
CA ARG A 219 9.36 3.89 2.04
C ARG A 219 7.97 3.81 2.67
N ASN A 220 7.10 2.96 2.12
CA ASN A 220 5.81 2.65 2.70
C ASN A 220 5.61 1.12 2.73
N LEU A 221 5.36 0.56 3.92
CA LEU A 221 5.17 -0.88 4.13
C LEU A 221 3.72 -1.33 3.92
N ASP A 222 2.80 -0.39 3.72
CA ASP A 222 1.41 -0.72 3.39
C ASP A 222 1.35 -1.44 2.03
N ILE A 223 0.64 -2.56 1.99
CA ILE A 223 0.50 -3.42 0.80
C ILE A 223 -0.14 -2.64 -0.37
N ASN A 224 -1.05 -1.72 -0.05
CA ASN A 224 -1.82 -0.92 -1.01
C ASN A 224 -1.24 0.51 -1.19
N SER A 225 0.07 0.68 -1.01
CA SER A 225 0.75 1.97 -1.16
C SER A 225 1.01 2.29 -2.63
N ALA A 226 2.22 2.03 -3.13
CA ALA A 226 2.59 2.20 -4.53
C ALA A 226 3.28 0.94 -5.03
N PHE A 227 2.94 0.53 -6.25
CA PHE A 227 3.54 -0.65 -6.87
C PHE A 227 5.01 -0.40 -7.21
N TYR A 228 5.89 -1.28 -6.71
CA TYR A 228 7.30 -1.36 -7.06
C TYR A 228 7.53 -2.57 -7.97
N ASP A 229 8.05 -2.33 -9.18
CA ASP A 229 8.49 -3.42 -10.05
C ASP A 229 9.95 -3.81 -9.72
N PRO A 230 10.20 -4.99 -9.12
CA PRO A 230 11.55 -5.42 -8.76
C PRO A 230 12.45 -5.70 -9.98
N LYS A 231 11.86 -5.93 -11.16
CA LYS A 231 12.63 -6.22 -12.38
C LYS A 231 13.32 -4.97 -12.91
N SER A 232 12.53 -3.92 -13.14
CA SER A 232 13.02 -2.61 -13.61
C SER A 232 13.51 -1.71 -12.47
N ARG A 233 13.27 -2.09 -11.21
CA ARG A 233 13.56 -1.30 -10.00
C ARG A 233 12.88 0.08 -10.02
N SER A 234 11.69 0.17 -10.62
CA SER A 234 10.94 1.40 -10.75
C SER A 234 9.70 1.41 -9.85
N MET A 235 9.40 2.59 -9.30
CA MET A 235 8.18 2.85 -8.52
C MET A 235 7.50 4.04 -9.15
N ARG A 236 6.39 3.79 -9.83
CA ARG A 236 5.74 4.78 -10.72
C ARG A 236 5.04 5.86 -9.92
N GLU A 237 4.19 5.44 -9.00
CA GLU A 237 3.35 6.31 -8.16
C GLU A 237 4.08 6.77 -6.91
N ASN A 238 3.52 7.78 -6.25
CA ASN A 238 4.03 8.27 -4.97
C ASN A 238 3.61 7.31 -3.85
N PRO A 239 4.54 6.72 -3.07
CA PRO A 239 4.19 5.86 -1.94
C PRO A 239 3.39 6.57 -0.84
N PHE A 240 3.36 7.91 -0.84
CA PHE A 240 2.72 8.76 0.16
C PHE A 240 1.49 9.52 -0.38
N GLN A 241 0.82 9.04 -1.42
CA GLN A 241 -0.31 9.75 -2.03
C GLN A 241 -1.44 10.14 -1.04
N LYS A 242 -1.63 9.35 0.02
CA LYS A 242 -2.68 9.59 1.04
C LYS A 242 -2.23 10.48 2.20
N THR A 243 -0.92 10.68 2.38
CA THR A 243 -0.39 11.44 3.50
C THR A 243 0.05 12.82 3.04
N THR A 244 -0.22 13.86 3.84
CA THR A 244 0.21 15.23 3.56
C THR A 244 1.67 15.49 3.93
N ASN A 245 2.43 14.43 4.24
CA ASN A 245 3.81 14.55 4.69
C ASN A 245 4.71 14.90 3.50
N ILE A 246 4.94 16.21 3.36
CA ILE A 246 5.72 16.86 2.29
C ILE A 246 7.23 16.60 2.42
N GLY A 247 7.68 16.07 3.57
CA GLY A 247 9.10 15.94 3.93
C GLY A 247 9.84 14.77 3.30
N ASP A 248 9.18 13.92 2.51
CA ASP A 248 9.84 12.78 1.89
C ASP A 248 10.47 13.12 0.54
N SER A 249 11.75 12.78 0.37
CA SER A 249 12.57 13.15 -0.80
C SER A 249 12.11 12.51 -2.12
N TYR A 250 11.29 11.47 -2.07
CA TYR A 250 10.88 10.71 -3.25
C TYR A 250 9.36 10.68 -3.38
N ARG A 251 8.88 11.21 -4.51
CA ARG A 251 7.46 11.35 -4.84
C ARG A 251 7.01 10.48 -6.01
N GLY A 252 7.78 9.43 -6.32
CA GLY A 252 7.53 8.53 -7.45
C GLY A 252 8.34 8.91 -8.70
N ASP A 253 8.65 7.91 -9.51
CA ASP A 253 9.42 8.09 -10.74
C ASP A 253 8.65 8.92 -11.77
N ASN A 254 7.31 8.92 -11.73
CA ASN A 254 6.48 9.70 -12.66
C ASN A 254 6.63 11.21 -12.47
N GLU A 255 6.82 11.67 -11.23
CA GLU A 255 7.05 13.09 -10.96
C GLU A 255 8.39 13.53 -11.55
N ILE A 256 9.45 12.75 -11.27
CA ILE A 256 10.80 13.00 -11.79
C ILE A 256 10.80 12.99 -13.32
N ARG A 257 10.13 12.02 -13.96
CA ARG A 257 10.04 11.91 -15.43
C ARG A 257 9.36 13.09 -16.11
N LYS A 258 8.43 13.77 -15.45
CA LYS A 258 7.74 14.95 -16.00
C LYS A 258 8.46 16.26 -15.65
N SER A 259 9.34 16.25 -14.66
CA SER A 259 10.05 17.43 -14.19
C SER A 259 11.19 17.87 -15.13
N GLY A 260 11.61 19.13 -15.01
CA GLY A 260 12.74 19.70 -15.74
C GLY A 260 12.46 20.05 -17.21
N ASP A 261 13.49 19.88 -18.05
CA ASP A 261 13.47 20.30 -19.46
C ASP A 261 12.61 19.40 -20.37
N VAL A 262 12.14 18.26 -19.87
CA VAL A 262 11.22 17.36 -20.60
C VAL A 262 9.99 18.13 -21.08
N SER A 263 9.44 19.00 -20.21
CA SER A 263 8.31 19.88 -20.54
C SER A 263 8.60 20.79 -21.74
N LYS A 264 9.80 21.41 -21.78
CA LYS A 264 10.23 22.30 -22.86
C LYS A 264 10.41 21.55 -24.18
N ILE A 265 10.99 20.34 -24.14
CA ILE A 265 11.19 19.51 -25.33
C ILE A 265 9.84 19.11 -25.93
N ILE A 266 8.89 18.68 -25.10
CA ILE A 266 7.52 18.35 -25.52
C ILE A 266 6.85 19.55 -26.18
N LEU A 267 6.99 20.75 -25.61
CA LEU A 267 6.42 21.97 -26.19
C LEU A 267 7.06 22.33 -27.53
N MET A 268 8.38 22.19 -27.64
CA MET A 268 9.11 22.43 -28.88
C MET A 268 8.74 21.40 -29.96
N GLU A 269 8.49 20.15 -29.58
CA GLU A 269 7.98 19.11 -30.49
C GLU A 269 6.58 19.45 -31.00
N ALA A 270 5.68 19.85 -30.09
CA ALA A 270 4.34 20.32 -30.47
C ALA A 270 4.38 21.54 -31.40
N PHE A 271 5.30 22.49 -31.14
CA PHE A 271 5.55 23.63 -32.01
C PHE A 271 6.04 23.20 -33.40
N ALA A 272 7.03 22.30 -33.47
CA ALA A 272 7.54 21.79 -34.74
C ALA A 272 6.44 21.09 -35.54
N LEU A 273 5.60 20.28 -34.90
CA LEU A 273 4.45 19.62 -35.52
C LEU A 273 3.44 20.65 -36.09
N LYS A 274 3.15 21.70 -35.32
CA LYS A 274 2.25 22.80 -35.76
C LYS A 274 2.78 23.50 -37.00
N LYS A 275 4.09 23.82 -37.03
CA LYS A 275 4.76 24.44 -38.19
C LYS A 275 4.84 23.51 -39.40
N GLN A 276 5.07 22.22 -39.16
CA GLN A 276 5.04 21.19 -40.20
C GLN A 276 3.65 21.10 -40.85
N ASN A 277 2.58 21.15 -40.05
CA ASN A 277 1.20 21.19 -40.56
C ASN A 277 0.89 22.47 -41.35
N GLN A 278 1.58 23.58 -41.05
CA GLN A 278 1.51 24.82 -41.83
C GLN A 278 2.35 24.76 -43.13
N GLY A 279 3.11 23.68 -43.36
CA GLY A 279 3.94 23.48 -44.56
C GLY A 279 5.39 23.91 -44.40
N GLU A 280 5.84 24.31 -43.21
CA GLU A 280 7.23 24.68 -42.96
C GLU A 280 8.07 23.44 -42.62
N SER A 281 9.27 23.31 -43.20
CA SER A 281 10.15 22.16 -42.96
C SER A 281 10.91 22.29 -41.63
N VAL A 282 10.19 22.19 -40.51
CA VAL A 282 10.76 22.21 -39.16
C VAL A 282 10.64 20.82 -38.55
N HIS A 283 11.75 20.27 -38.08
CA HIS A 283 11.75 18.97 -37.42
C HIS A 283 12.75 18.96 -36.27
N LEU A 284 12.29 18.57 -35.08
CA LEU A 284 13.06 18.62 -33.84
C LEU A 284 14.34 17.78 -33.90
N HIS A 285 14.24 16.50 -34.31
CA HIS A 285 15.41 15.62 -34.36
C HIS A 285 16.38 15.90 -35.53
N ALA A 286 15.89 16.36 -36.68
CA ALA A 286 16.72 16.59 -37.86
C ALA A 286 17.43 17.94 -37.81
N LEU A 287 16.77 18.98 -37.28
CA LEU A 287 17.27 20.35 -37.23
C LEU A 287 17.04 20.98 -35.84
N PRO A 288 17.63 20.41 -34.77
CA PRO A 288 17.31 20.79 -33.38
C PRO A 288 17.58 22.26 -33.07
N THR A 289 18.73 22.79 -33.51
CA THR A 289 19.11 24.19 -33.26
C THR A 289 18.20 25.16 -34.02
N ARG A 290 17.79 24.82 -35.25
CA ARG A 290 16.86 25.65 -36.02
C ARG A 290 15.47 25.65 -35.38
N SER A 291 14.96 24.49 -34.95
CA SER A 291 13.68 24.41 -34.25
C SER A 291 13.71 25.19 -32.93
N GLU A 292 14.83 25.14 -32.19
CA GLU A 292 14.99 25.91 -30.96
C GLU A 292 14.99 27.42 -31.22
N MET A 293 15.73 27.90 -32.24
CA MET A 293 15.75 29.31 -32.61
C MET A 293 14.37 29.81 -33.04
N MET A 294 13.65 29.03 -33.84
CA MET A 294 12.28 29.35 -34.28
C MET A 294 11.30 29.36 -33.11
N TYR A 295 11.42 28.40 -32.18
CA TYR A 295 10.58 28.34 -30.98
C TYR A 295 10.86 29.51 -30.02
N LYS A 296 12.13 29.90 -29.83
CA LYS A 296 12.50 31.10 -29.06
C LYS A 296 11.97 32.37 -29.71
N ALA A 297 12.05 32.46 -31.04
CA ALA A 297 11.48 33.58 -31.79
C ALA A 297 9.96 33.67 -31.59
N SER A 298 9.23 32.55 -31.68
CA SER A 298 7.77 32.55 -31.48
C SER A 298 7.37 32.92 -30.05
N ILE A 299 8.12 32.50 -29.03
CA ILE A 299 7.86 32.93 -27.64
C ILE A 299 8.04 34.45 -27.49
N ASN A 300 9.12 35.00 -28.07
CA ASN A 300 9.37 36.44 -28.01
C ASN A 300 8.28 37.23 -28.75
N GLU A 301 7.81 36.73 -29.89
CA GLU A 301 6.68 37.30 -30.65
C GLU A 301 5.39 37.29 -29.82
N GLU A 302 5.05 36.15 -29.22
CA GLU A 302 3.89 36.01 -28.33
C GLU A 302 3.96 36.94 -27.11
N ASP A 303 5.14 37.11 -26.50
CA ASP A 303 5.33 38.02 -25.37
C ASP A 303 5.12 39.50 -25.77
N GLU A 304 5.52 39.90 -26.98
CA GLU A 304 5.23 41.24 -27.50
C GLU A 304 3.75 41.42 -27.83
N GLU A 305 3.10 40.42 -28.42
CA GLU A 305 1.64 40.43 -28.65
C GLU A 305 0.85 40.57 -27.35
N MET A 306 1.26 39.89 -26.28
CA MET A 306 0.64 39.99 -24.96
C MET A 306 0.81 41.39 -24.34
N LYS A 307 1.98 42.03 -24.48
CA LYS A 307 2.18 43.42 -24.05
C LYS A 307 1.32 44.41 -24.83
N ILE A 308 1.12 44.16 -26.13
CA ILE A 308 0.23 44.97 -26.96
C ILE A 308 -1.23 44.78 -26.51
N LEU A 309 -1.66 43.53 -26.30
CA LEU A 309 -2.98 43.20 -25.77
C LEU A 309 -3.24 43.84 -24.41
N GLU A 310 -2.25 43.85 -23.51
CA GLU A 310 -2.34 44.51 -22.21
C GLU A 310 -2.51 46.03 -22.35
N LYS A 311 -1.69 46.69 -23.18
CA LYS A 311 -1.83 48.13 -23.48
C LYS A 311 -3.17 48.47 -24.12
N VAL A 312 -3.65 47.65 -25.05
CA VAL A 312 -4.97 47.83 -25.68
C VAL A 312 -6.07 47.65 -24.64
N SER A 313 -5.97 46.65 -23.77
CA SER A 313 -6.91 46.44 -22.65
C SER A 313 -6.93 47.64 -21.70
N GLU A 314 -5.79 48.27 -21.44
CA GLU A 314 -5.70 49.49 -20.62
C GLU A 314 -6.32 50.71 -21.33
N LEU A 315 -6.00 50.92 -22.61
CA LEU A 315 -6.47 52.05 -23.41
C LEU A 315 -7.98 52.02 -23.67
N TYR A 316 -8.52 50.84 -23.92
CA TYR A 316 -9.95 50.62 -24.15
C TYR A 316 -10.68 50.13 -22.90
N GLY A 317 -10.05 50.26 -21.73
CA GLY A 317 -10.46 49.68 -20.46
C GLY A 317 -11.92 49.96 -20.08
N ARG A 318 -12.79 48.98 -20.32
CA ARG A 318 -14.04 48.85 -19.57
C ARG A 318 -13.69 48.29 -18.19
N LYS A 319 -13.47 49.19 -17.23
CA LYS A 319 -13.48 48.87 -15.79
C LYS A 319 -14.89 48.42 -15.39
N THR A 320 -15.28 47.21 -15.75
CA THR A 320 -16.38 46.54 -15.06
C THR A 320 -15.82 45.28 -14.47
N HIS A 321 -15.73 45.27 -13.14
CA HIS A 321 -15.72 44.08 -12.32
C HIS A 321 -16.92 43.21 -12.73
N SER A 322 -16.71 42.37 -13.72
CA SER A 322 -17.58 41.28 -14.08
C SER A 322 -16.71 40.06 -13.90
N ASN A 323 -17.12 39.17 -13.01
CA ASN A 323 -16.51 37.88 -12.78
C ASN A 323 -16.50 37.07 -14.09
N SER A 324 -15.53 37.29 -14.97
CA SER A 324 -15.26 36.40 -16.09
C SER A 324 -14.22 35.39 -15.61
N SER A 325 -14.71 34.41 -14.86
CA SER A 325 -14.10 33.09 -14.93
C SER A 325 -14.02 32.67 -16.41
N LEU A 326 -12.89 32.11 -16.81
CA LEU A 326 -12.72 31.31 -18.03
C LEU A 326 -12.67 32.07 -19.36
N LEU A 327 -11.71 32.98 -19.50
CA LEU A 327 -10.94 33.02 -20.75
C LEU A 327 -9.48 32.80 -20.39
N LEU A 328 -9.17 31.53 -20.11
CA LEU A 328 -7.81 31.05 -20.17
C LEU A 328 -7.27 31.36 -21.58
N PRO A 329 -6.04 31.87 -21.71
CA PRO A 329 -5.38 32.00 -23.01
C PRO A 329 -5.54 30.68 -23.77
N LYS A 330 -6.18 30.74 -24.94
CA LYS A 330 -6.17 29.61 -25.87
C LYS A 330 -4.70 29.31 -26.17
N ASP A 331 -4.31 28.10 -25.82
CA ASP A 331 -3.06 27.42 -26.15
C ASP A 331 -1.77 27.93 -25.49
N ARG A 332 -1.75 27.99 -24.14
CA ARG A 332 -0.51 27.63 -23.43
C ARG A 332 -0.65 26.20 -22.90
N PRO A 333 -0.01 25.18 -23.49
CA PRO A 333 0.07 23.87 -22.88
C PRO A 333 1.06 23.94 -21.72
N THR A 334 0.68 24.51 -20.57
CA THR A 334 1.50 24.38 -19.35
C THR A 334 1.40 22.96 -18.76
N THR A 335 0.47 22.16 -19.25
CA THR A 335 0.39 20.71 -19.04
C THR A 335 -0.14 20.05 -20.31
N LEU A 336 0.49 18.94 -20.73
CA LEU A 336 -0.16 17.97 -21.60
C LEU A 336 -1.37 17.41 -20.85
N LYS A 337 -2.56 17.94 -21.12
CA LYS A 337 -3.78 17.17 -20.87
C LYS A 337 -3.71 15.96 -21.81
N ARG A 338 -3.65 14.76 -21.22
CA ARG A 338 -3.73 13.53 -22.00
C ARG A 338 -5.12 13.45 -22.60
N GLU A 339 -5.21 13.42 -23.92
CA GLU A 339 -6.30 12.76 -24.60
C GLU A 339 -6.25 11.28 -24.20
N CYS A 340 -6.92 10.97 -23.09
CA CYS A 340 -7.26 9.65 -22.53
C CYS A 340 -7.72 9.79 -21.07
N GLU A 341 -7.68 10.98 -20.46
CA GLU A 341 -8.41 11.22 -19.22
C GLU A 341 -9.83 11.64 -19.59
N ILE A 342 -10.77 10.71 -19.49
CA ILE A 342 -12.18 11.07 -19.31
C ILE A 342 -12.20 11.80 -17.96
N VAL A 343 -11.93 13.10 -18.00
CA VAL A 343 -12.26 13.99 -16.90
C VAL A 343 -13.78 13.97 -16.90
N THR A 344 -14.36 13.07 -16.09
CA THR A 344 -15.68 13.32 -15.53
C THR A 344 -15.49 14.55 -14.68
N GLU A 345 -15.57 15.72 -15.32
CA GLU A 345 -15.78 16.97 -14.61
C GLU A 345 -17.02 16.69 -13.78
N ASN A 346 -16.83 16.62 -12.46
CA ASN A 346 -17.94 16.77 -11.53
C ASN A 346 -18.40 18.23 -11.68
N HIS A 347 -19.02 18.55 -12.82
CA HIS A 347 -20.11 19.50 -12.81
C HIS A 347 -21.03 18.93 -11.74
N LYS A 348 -21.15 19.67 -10.64
CA LYS A 348 -22.37 19.56 -9.86
C LYS A 348 -23.47 19.83 -10.89
N ASN A 349 -24.06 18.77 -11.43
CA ASN A 349 -25.28 18.87 -12.20
C ASN A 349 -26.27 19.42 -11.19
N GLU A 350 -26.43 20.73 -11.20
CA GLU A 350 -27.61 21.35 -10.64
C GLU A 350 -28.76 20.60 -11.31
N VAL A 351 -29.55 19.91 -10.49
CA VAL A 351 -30.69 19.13 -10.96
C VAL A 351 -31.67 20.16 -11.53
N LEU A 352 -31.56 20.43 -12.83
CA LEU A 352 -32.55 21.21 -13.55
C LEU A 352 -33.88 20.48 -13.39
N SER A 353 -34.91 21.17 -12.93
CA SER A 353 -36.23 20.57 -12.89
C SER A 353 -36.69 20.26 -14.31
N ARG A 354 -37.61 19.30 -14.46
CA ARG A 354 -38.15 18.88 -15.78
C ARG A 354 -38.87 20.03 -16.51
N TYR A 355 -39.10 21.16 -15.86
CA TYR A 355 -39.86 22.29 -16.37
C TYR A 355 -38.92 23.45 -16.69
N VAL A 356 -39.28 24.24 -17.70
CA VAL A 356 -38.56 25.47 -18.02
C VAL A 356 -38.78 26.46 -16.87
N GLU A 357 -37.74 26.67 -16.07
CA GLU A 357 -37.71 27.68 -15.01
C GLU A 357 -37.36 29.06 -15.62
N ASP A 358 -37.72 30.13 -14.91
CA ASP A 358 -37.36 31.52 -15.27
C ASP A 358 -37.83 32.02 -16.66
N ASP A 359 -39.00 31.57 -17.10
CA ASP A 359 -39.59 32.01 -18.37
C ASP A 359 -40.36 33.34 -18.20
N TYR A 360 -39.69 34.46 -18.54
CA TYR A 360 -40.23 35.81 -18.38
C TYR A 360 -41.05 36.25 -19.59
N ILE A 361 -42.37 36.26 -19.43
CA ILE A 361 -43.32 36.64 -20.49
C ILE A 361 -43.57 38.15 -20.44
N SER A 362 -43.63 38.84 -21.59
CA SER A 362 -44.10 40.23 -21.73
C SER A 362 -43.37 41.30 -20.88
N ASN A 363 -42.04 41.21 -20.79
CA ASN A 363 -41.14 42.16 -20.09
C ASN A 363 -41.41 42.32 -18.58
N HIS A 364 -41.94 41.29 -17.92
CA HIS A 364 -42.01 41.23 -16.45
C HIS A 364 -40.69 40.70 -15.86
N THR A 365 -40.32 41.17 -14.67
CA THR A 365 -39.10 40.73 -13.96
C THR A 365 -39.32 39.50 -13.07
N GLN A 366 -40.56 39.00 -13.00
CA GLN A 366 -40.92 37.83 -12.21
C GLN A 366 -41.84 36.92 -13.03
N ILE A 367 -41.80 35.61 -12.76
CA ILE A 367 -42.57 34.59 -13.48
C ILE A 367 -44.07 34.73 -13.16
N TRP A 368 -44.91 34.30 -14.09
CA TRP A 368 -46.36 34.19 -13.89
C TRP A 368 -46.70 33.22 -12.74
N GLY A 369 -47.52 33.65 -11.78
CA GLY A 369 -47.84 32.87 -10.58
C GLY A 369 -46.98 33.21 -9.36
N SER A 370 -46.05 34.14 -9.48
CA SER A 370 -45.27 34.70 -8.36
C SER A 370 -46.10 35.51 -7.36
N TYR A 371 -47.33 35.89 -7.72
CA TYR A 371 -48.28 36.60 -6.87
C TYR A 371 -49.67 35.97 -6.96
N TYR A 372 -50.36 35.90 -5.82
CA TYR A 372 -51.74 35.48 -5.74
C TYR A 372 -52.55 36.59 -5.07
N ASP A 373 -53.54 37.09 -5.78
CA ASP A 373 -54.47 38.08 -5.24
C ASP A 373 -55.60 37.37 -4.50
N MET A 374 -55.69 37.60 -3.19
CA MET A 374 -56.66 36.91 -2.34
C MET A 374 -58.10 37.36 -2.60
N ASP A 375 -58.28 38.62 -3.01
CA ASP A 375 -59.61 39.20 -3.21
C ASP A 375 -60.23 38.70 -4.53
N SER A 376 -59.44 38.66 -5.60
CA SER A 376 -59.89 38.17 -6.90
C SER A 376 -59.68 36.66 -7.13
N LYS A 377 -59.02 35.96 -6.18
CA LYS A 377 -58.65 34.54 -6.25
C LYS A 377 -57.94 34.15 -7.55
N LYS A 378 -57.09 35.05 -8.06
CA LYS A 378 -56.38 34.90 -9.32
C LYS A 378 -54.88 34.99 -9.12
N TRP A 379 -54.17 34.23 -9.95
CA TRP A 379 -52.71 34.28 -10.04
C TRP A 379 -52.28 35.45 -10.93
N GLY A 380 -51.16 36.05 -10.59
CA GLY A 380 -50.60 37.20 -11.27
C GLY A 380 -49.08 37.29 -11.16
N PHE A 381 -48.55 38.40 -11.66
CA PHE A 381 -47.13 38.74 -11.56
C PHE A 381 -46.86 39.57 -10.31
N ARG A 382 -45.85 39.23 -9.52
CA ARG A 382 -45.49 39.99 -8.31
C ARG A 382 -44.87 41.36 -8.58
N CYS A 383 -44.24 41.56 -9.74
CA CYS A 383 -43.65 42.85 -10.12
C CYS A 383 -44.71 43.95 -10.33
N CYS A 384 -45.80 43.62 -11.03
CA CYS A 384 -46.81 44.59 -11.47
C CYS A 384 -48.21 44.33 -10.87
N LYS A 385 -48.37 43.27 -10.05
CA LYS A 385 -49.64 42.76 -9.45
C LYS A 385 -50.79 42.53 -10.44
N GLN A 386 -50.49 42.46 -11.73
CA GLN A 386 -51.47 42.20 -12.77
C GLN A 386 -51.87 40.71 -12.79
N THR A 387 -53.16 40.45 -12.99
CA THR A 387 -53.77 39.12 -13.02
C THR A 387 -54.07 38.62 -14.44
N CYS A 388 -53.46 39.24 -15.47
CA CYS A 388 -53.55 38.80 -16.87
C CYS A 388 -52.18 38.31 -17.37
N ARG A 389 -52.11 37.10 -17.97
CA ARG A 389 -50.83 36.44 -18.32
C ARG A 389 -50.02 37.15 -19.41
N PHE A 390 -50.70 37.83 -20.33
CA PHE A 390 -50.07 38.48 -21.49
C PHE A 390 -50.13 40.02 -21.44
N SER A 391 -50.41 40.61 -20.28
CA SER A 391 -50.32 42.06 -20.14
C SER A 391 -48.86 42.50 -20.06
N LYS A 392 -48.54 43.68 -20.58
CA LYS A 392 -47.21 44.29 -20.42
C LYS A 392 -47.06 44.83 -18.99
N CYS A 393 -45.87 44.71 -18.41
CA CYS A 393 -45.61 45.23 -17.07
C CYS A 393 -45.80 46.75 -17.03
N ILE A 394 -46.53 47.22 -16.02
CA ILE A 394 -46.69 48.65 -15.72
C ILE A 394 -45.92 48.92 -14.43
N PRO A 395 -44.93 49.83 -14.42
CA PRO A 395 -44.20 50.14 -13.20
C PRO A 395 -45.18 50.59 -12.11
N VAL A 396 -45.21 49.85 -11.00
CA VAL A 396 -46.00 50.22 -9.83
C VAL A 396 -45.25 51.35 -9.14
N GLU A 397 -45.79 52.56 -9.18
CA GLU A 397 -45.28 53.65 -8.35
C GLU A 397 -45.37 53.21 -6.88
N LYS A 398 -44.26 53.34 -6.16
CA LYS A 398 -44.15 52.95 -4.75
C LYS A 398 -44.96 53.86 -3.84
#